data_AF-A0A7I8EQB6-F1
#
_entry.id   AF-A0A7I8EQB6-F1
#
_cell.length_a   1.000
_cell.length_b   1.000
_cell.length_c   1.000
_cell.angle_alpha   90.00
_cell.angle_beta   90.00
_cell.angle_gamma   90.00
#
_symmetry.space_group_name_H-M   'P 1'
#
loop_
_entity.id
_entity.type
_entity.pdbx_description
1 polymer ?
#
loop_
_entity_poly.entity_id
_entity_poly.type
_entity_poly.pdbx_seq_one_letter_code
_entity_poly.pdbx_strand_id
1 'polypeptide(L)'
;MLRLMLAAIPSKTPIQTLFSTNIALNTGLSALMIVAAIVLGLLLRRLLIRHLAGSVLDNWITQTLGTLVVIIPTVLGLIGALATWNVQLVLRFFGGSKAFNPDNLLSLSSTVIQTLLIAALGYGIARTIRAWTLRGLSNTRMDINMRTFIARLLYFIVVSVTVVSILLVWQVPVGIPIAVLGTFTVTLTVALQDVLRNLIAGFYILIERPFFIGDQICVTAPGMLKYVGKVEDIQLRATILRMPSGEEISVPNIFIFSNPVFNNTHYGERRSILEIGLQADSFTREETSSKLLTLLKGRREVENKPEPAVMVSRYIENKIYFQLRFWVKSGQIIDISDVIFEIHALLPSADITVIEPI
;
A
#
# COMPACT_ATOMS: atom_id res chain seq x y z
N MET A 1 -10.13 -53.39 -48.96
CA MET A 1 -10.22 -54.50 -48.00
C MET A 1 -9.10 -54.29 -46.98
N LEU A 2 -9.16 -53.30 -46.08
CA LEU A 2 -10.12 -53.11 -44.98
C LEU A 2 -10.06 -54.27 -43.97
N ARG A 3 -9.75 -53.94 -42.70
CA ARG A 3 -9.75 -54.79 -41.48
C ARG A 3 -8.56 -55.76 -41.42
N LEU A 4 -7.64 -55.70 -40.47
CA LEU A 4 -7.74 -55.57 -39.01
C LEU A 4 -6.42 -54.92 -38.50
N MET A 5 -6.39 -53.81 -37.77
CA MET A 5 -6.84 -53.63 -36.37
C MET A 5 -6.16 -54.64 -35.43
N LEU A 6 -5.67 -54.33 -34.23
CA LEU A 6 -5.46 -53.13 -33.43
C LEU A 6 -4.76 -53.67 -32.15
N ALA A 7 -4.06 -52.80 -31.43
CA ALA A 7 -3.90 -52.88 -29.97
C ALA A 7 -3.26 -54.15 -29.36
N ALA A 8 -1.95 -54.07 -29.13
CA ALA A 8 -1.37 -54.57 -27.89
C ALA A 8 -1.13 -53.36 -26.95
N ILE A 9 -2.23 -52.82 -26.42
CA ILE A 9 -2.20 -51.88 -25.30
C ILE A 9 -1.80 -52.72 -24.07
N PRO A 10 -0.73 -52.40 -23.32
CA PRO A 10 -0.54 -53.03 -22.02
C PRO A 10 -1.69 -52.56 -21.12
N SER A 11 -2.57 -53.48 -20.76
CA SER A 11 -3.67 -53.23 -19.85
C SER A 11 -3.10 -52.77 -18.51
N LYS A 12 -3.48 -51.55 -18.10
CA LYS A 12 -3.26 -51.07 -16.74
C LYS A 12 -3.82 -52.12 -15.78
N THR A 13 -3.04 -52.53 -14.78
CA THR A 13 -3.49 -53.48 -13.76
C THR A 13 -4.76 -52.94 -13.07
N PRO A 14 -5.66 -53.79 -12.55
CA PRO A 14 -6.92 -53.36 -11.93
C PRO A 14 -6.74 -52.39 -10.74
N ILE A 15 -5.53 -52.33 -10.17
CA ILE A 15 -5.14 -51.33 -9.16
C ILE A 15 -4.98 -49.93 -9.79
N GLN A 16 -4.46 -49.82 -11.01
CA GLN A 16 -4.23 -48.54 -11.69
C GLN A 16 -5.52 -47.90 -12.24
N THR A 17 -6.56 -48.69 -12.51
CA THR A 17 -7.88 -48.19 -12.95
C THR A 17 -8.75 -47.71 -11.80
N LEU A 18 -8.55 -48.22 -10.58
CA LEU A 18 -9.24 -47.73 -9.37
C LEU A 18 -8.81 -46.32 -8.95
N PHE A 19 -7.67 -45.82 -9.43
CA PHE A 19 -7.13 -44.50 -9.03
C PHE A 19 -7.16 -43.43 -10.11
N SER A 20 -7.69 -43.72 -11.32
CA SER A 20 -7.56 -42.79 -12.46
C SER A 20 -8.78 -41.94 -12.81
N THR A 21 -9.90 -42.00 -12.09
CA THR A 21 -11.06 -41.18 -12.50
C THR A 21 -12.05 -40.97 -11.36
N ASN A 22 -11.90 -39.87 -10.64
CA ASN A 22 -13.02 -39.01 -10.23
C ASN A 22 -12.44 -37.70 -9.68
N ILE A 23 -12.21 -36.74 -10.57
CA ILE A 23 -11.74 -35.39 -10.20
C ILE A 23 -12.65 -34.80 -9.12
N ALA A 24 -13.97 -35.00 -9.22
CA ALA A 24 -14.95 -34.57 -8.22
C ALA A 24 -14.80 -35.24 -6.85
N LEU A 25 -14.34 -36.49 -6.80
CA LEU A 25 -14.12 -37.23 -5.56
C LEU A 25 -12.79 -36.82 -4.91
N ASN A 26 -11.74 -36.57 -5.71
CA ASN A 26 -10.45 -36.09 -5.22
C ASN A 26 -10.51 -34.62 -4.77
N THR A 27 -11.23 -33.76 -5.49
CA THR A 27 -11.50 -32.38 -5.05
C THR A 27 -12.30 -32.41 -3.75
N GLY A 28 -13.35 -33.24 -3.68
CA GLY A 28 -14.15 -33.46 -2.47
C GLY A 28 -13.31 -33.90 -1.27
N LEU A 29 -12.48 -34.94 -1.42
CA LEU A 29 -11.60 -35.45 -0.37
C LEU A 29 -10.53 -34.45 0.06
N SER A 30 -9.94 -33.71 -0.88
CA SER A 30 -8.94 -32.68 -0.56
C SER A 30 -9.56 -31.52 0.24
N ALA A 31 -10.76 -31.07 -0.12
CA ALA A 31 -11.51 -30.08 0.64
C ALA A 31 -11.89 -30.62 2.03
N LEU A 32 -12.35 -31.86 2.11
CA LEU A 32 -12.73 -32.50 3.38
C LEU A 32 -11.54 -32.66 4.32
N MET A 33 -10.34 -32.99 3.80
CA MET A 33 -9.13 -33.07 4.62
C MET A 33 -8.60 -31.72 5.08
N ILE A 34 -8.67 -30.69 4.24
CA ILE A 34 -8.31 -29.32 4.66
C ILE A 34 -9.26 -28.87 5.78
N VAL A 35 -10.57 -29.08 5.60
CA VAL A 35 -11.58 -28.74 6.61
C VAL A 35 -11.38 -29.57 7.89
N ALA A 36 -11.17 -30.88 7.78
CA ALA A 36 -10.93 -31.75 8.93
C ALA A 36 -9.64 -31.37 9.69
N ALA A 37 -8.58 -30.99 8.98
CA ALA A 37 -7.32 -30.55 9.57
C ALA A 37 -7.47 -29.20 10.31
N ILE A 38 -8.22 -28.26 9.74
CA ILE A 38 -8.54 -26.98 10.39
C ILE A 38 -9.40 -27.23 11.63
N VAL A 39 -10.44 -28.06 11.52
CA VAL A 39 -11.33 -28.41 12.63
C VAL A 39 -10.56 -29.13 13.74
N LEU A 40 -9.70 -30.09 13.40
CA LEU A 40 -8.83 -30.80 14.34
C LEU A 40 -7.84 -29.84 15.03
N GLY A 41 -7.21 -28.93 14.28
CA GLY A 41 -6.34 -27.90 14.83
C GLY A 41 -7.08 -26.99 15.82
N LEU A 42 -8.30 -26.56 15.49
CA LEU A 42 -9.14 -25.75 16.37
C LEU A 42 -9.60 -26.51 17.62
N LEU A 43 -9.93 -27.81 17.50
CA LEU A 43 -10.28 -28.67 18.62
C LEU A 43 -9.09 -28.92 19.55
N LEU A 44 -7.92 -29.22 18.99
CA LEU A 44 -6.68 -29.39 19.75
C LEU A 44 -6.29 -28.10 20.46
N ARG A 45 -6.45 -26.94 19.80
CA ARG A 45 -6.28 -25.63 20.45
C ARG A 45 -7.26 -25.45 21.61
N ARG A 46 -8.53 -25.81 21.44
CA ARG A 46 -9.55 -25.68 22.49
C ARG A 46 -9.26 -26.60 23.68
N LEU A 47 -8.81 -27.82 23.44
CA LEU A 47 -8.41 -28.77 24.48
C LEU A 47 -7.15 -28.31 25.21
N LEU A 48 -6.13 -27.86 24.46
CA LEU A 48 -4.87 -27.38 25.02
C LEU A 48 -5.08 -26.14 25.88
N ILE A 49 -5.87 -25.16 25.41
CA ILE A 49 -6.22 -23.97 26.19
C ILE A 49 -7.02 -24.35 27.43
N ARG A 50 -7.97 -25.29 27.32
CA ARG A 50 -8.77 -25.76 28.48
C ARG A 50 -7.92 -26.48 29.52
N HIS A 51 -6.90 -27.23 29.09
CA HIS A 51 -5.99 -27.95 29.97
C HIS A 51 -4.92 -27.03 30.60
N LEU A 52 -4.48 -26.00 29.87
CA LEU A 52 -3.50 -25.01 30.32
C LEU A 52 -4.14 -23.84 31.11
N ALA A 53 -5.47 -23.69 31.09
CA ALA A 53 -6.18 -22.64 31.82
C ALA A 53 -6.01 -22.73 33.36
N GLY A 54 -5.57 -23.88 33.90
CA GLY A 54 -5.26 -24.06 35.32
C GLY A 54 -3.76 -23.98 35.67
N SER A 55 -2.89 -23.65 34.72
CA SER A 55 -1.44 -23.63 34.91
C SER A 55 -0.89 -22.22 35.10
N VAL A 56 0.25 -22.07 35.79
CA VAL A 56 0.96 -20.78 36.07
C VAL A 56 1.58 -20.16 34.80
N LEU A 57 1.15 -20.58 33.62
CA LEU A 57 1.76 -20.20 32.35
C LEU A 57 1.12 -18.90 31.85
N ASP A 58 1.95 -17.88 31.61
CA ASP A 58 1.48 -16.58 31.14
C ASP A 58 0.59 -16.70 29.90
N ASN A 59 -0.45 -15.86 29.83
CA ASN A 59 -1.47 -15.85 28.78
C ASN A 59 -0.89 -15.79 27.34
N TRP A 60 0.29 -15.20 27.16
CA TRP A 60 0.95 -15.14 25.85
C TRP A 60 1.56 -16.49 25.43
N ILE A 61 2.00 -17.33 26.38
CA ILE A 61 2.60 -18.65 26.13
C ILE A 61 1.50 -19.65 25.76
N THR A 62 0.38 -19.63 26.48
CA THR A 62 -0.79 -20.46 26.14
C THR A 62 -1.35 -20.10 24.76
N GLN A 63 -1.33 -18.82 24.40
CA GLN A 63 -1.77 -18.35 23.09
C GLN A 63 -0.79 -18.71 21.96
N THR A 64 0.52 -18.65 22.20
CA THR A 64 1.54 -19.05 21.20
C THR A 64 1.59 -20.57 21.01
N LEU A 65 1.49 -21.36 22.08
CA LEU A 65 1.32 -22.81 22.00
C LEU A 65 0.03 -23.17 21.27
N GLY A 66 -1.08 -22.48 21.56
CA GLY A 66 -2.35 -22.68 20.89
C GLY A 66 -2.28 -22.43 19.38
N THR A 67 -1.53 -21.43 18.92
CA THR A 67 -1.34 -21.15 17.49
C THR A 67 -0.44 -22.19 16.82
N LEU A 68 0.64 -22.62 17.48
CA LEU A 68 1.53 -23.68 16.96
C LEU A 68 0.80 -25.01 16.78
N VAL A 69 -0.08 -25.35 17.72
CA VAL A 69 -0.90 -26.57 17.69
C VAL A 69 -1.92 -26.57 16.55
N VAL A 70 -2.33 -25.40 16.02
CA VAL A 70 -3.20 -25.30 14.82
C VAL A 70 -2.38 -25.42 13.53
N ILE A 71 -1.18 -24.84 13.49
CA ILE A 71 -0.35 -24.80 12.28
C ILE A 71 0.04 -26.21 11.84
N ILE A 72 0.43 -27.08 12.78
CA ILE A 72 0.94 -28.42 12.46
C ILE A 72 -0.12 -29.30 11.75
N PRO A 73 -1.35 -29.47 12.30
CA PRO A 73 -2.42 -30.20 11.60
C PRO A 73 -2.81 -29.54 10.29
N THR A 74 -2.86 -28.21 10.21
CA THR A 74 -3.26 -27.50 8.98
C THR A 74 -2.25 -27.71 7.85
N VAL A 75 -0.95 -27.69 8.17
CA VAL A 75 0.13 -27.99 7.21
C VAL A 75 0.08 -29.45 6.79
N LEU A 76 -0.13 -30.38 7.73
CA LEU A 76 -0.27 -31.81 7.42
C LEU A 76 -1.53 -32.10 6.58
N GLY A 77 -2.64 -31.40 6.84
CA GLY A 77 -3.87 -31.48 6.06
C GLY A 77 -3.70 -30.93 4.65
N LEU A 78 -2.96 -29.83 4.49
CA LEU A 78 -2.61 -29.28 3.18
C LEU A 78 -1.72 -30.24 2.39
N ILE A 79 -0.73 -30.85 3.05
CA ILE A 79 0.14 -31.88 2.45
C ILE A 79 -0.67 -33.11 2.06
N GLY A 80 -1.58 -33.57 2.92
CA GLY A 80 -2.50 -34.68 2.61
C GLY A 80 -3.43 -34.36 1.45
N ALA A 81 -3.98 -33.14 1.40
CA ALA A 81 -4.87 -32.69 0.34
C ALA A 81 -4.14 -32.56 -1.01
N LEU A 82 -2.85 -32.23 -0.98
CA LEU A 82 -1.96 -32.33 -2.15
C LEU A 82 -1.66 -33.79 -2.51
N ALA A 83 -1.53 -34.67 -1.52
CA ALA A 83 -1.29 -36.10 -1.72
C ALA A 83 -2.47 -36.81 -2.39
N THR A 84 -3.72 -36.42 -2.11
CA THR A 84 -4.91 -37.04 -2.75
C THR A 84 -5.00 -36.77 -4.25
N TRP A 85 -4.38 -35.68 -4.73
CA TRP A 85 -4.33 -35.38 -6.15
C TRP A 85 -3.22 -36.13 -6.89
N ASN A 86 -2.16 -36.53 -6.18
CA ASN A 86 -1.03 -37.22 -6.81
C ASN A 86 -0.21 -38.05 -5.80
N VAL A 87 -0.76 -39.18 -5.35
CA VAL A 87 -0.09 -40.08 -4.38
C VAL A 87 1.29 -40.55 -4.87
N GLN A 88 1.43 -40.78 -6.18
CA GLN A 88 2.72 -41.14 -6.80
C GLN A 88 3.77 -40.02 -6.67
N LEU A 89 3.34 -38.76 -6.58
CA LEU A 89 4.23 -37.62 -6.41
C LEU A 89 4.82 -37.60 -4.99
N VAL A 90 4.01 -37.88 -3.96
CA VAL A 90 4.47 -37.95 -2.56
C VAL A 90 5.40 -39.15 -2.37
N LEU A 91 5.04 -40.31 -2.93
CA LEU A 91 5.90 -41.50 -2.86
C LEU A 91 7.23 -41.31 -3.62
N ARG A 92 7.26 -40.55 -4.72
CA ARG A 92 8.52 -40.17 -5.40
C ARG A 92 9.31 -39.10 -4.66
N PHE A 93 8.64 -38.20 -3.96
CA PHE A 93 9.28 -37.18 -3.12
C PHE A 93 10.08 -37.83 -1.97
N PHE A 94 9.49 -38.83 -1.31
CA PHE A 94 10.15 -39.58 -0.22
C PHE A 94 11.03 -40.75 -0.72
N GLY A 95 10.69 -41.38 -1.84
CA GLY A 95 11.44 -42.51 -2.40
C GLY A 95 12.56 -42.15 -3.39
N GLY A 96 12.68 -40.87 -3.77
CA GLY A 96 13.64 -40.37 -4.76
C GLY A 96 14.93 -39.78 -4.17
N SER A 97 15.09 -39.74 -2.85
CA SER A 97 16.28 -39.21 -2.20
C SER A 97 17.48 -40.14 -2.46
N LYS A 98 18.31 -39.80 -3.45
CA LYS A 98 19.58 -40.47 -3.77
C LYS A 98 20.64 -40.37 -2.65
N ALA A 99 20.34 -39.63 -1.58
CA ALA A 99 21.23 -39.42 -0.44
C ALA A 99 21.48 -40.70 0.40
N PHE A 100 20.61 -41.71 0.31
CA PHE A 100 20.80 -43.01 0.96
C PHE A 100 21.26 -44.05 -0.06
N ASN A 101 22.50 -43.93 -0.54
CA ASN A 101 23.16 -45.02 -1.26
C ASN A 101 24.37 -45.49 -0.43
N PRO A 102 24.33 -46.68 0.20
CA PRO A 102 25.33 -47.13 1.17
C PRO A 102 26.72 -47.36 0.58
N ASP A 103 26.87 -47.35 -0.75
CA ASP A 103 28.13 -47.65 -1.44
C ASP A 103 29.13 -46.48 -1.45
N ASN A 104 28.72 -45.27 -1.05
CA ASN A 104 29.55 -44.06 -1.08
C ASN A 104 29.68 -43.38 0.30
N LEU A 105 30.40 -44.00 1.24
CA LEU A 105 30.71 -43.42 2.56
C LEU A 105 31.38 -42.02 2.48
N LEU A 106 32.17 -41.78 1.43
CA LEU A 106 32.84 -40.49 1.17
C LEU A 106 31.90 -39.36 0.73
N SER A 107 30.77 -39.67 0.05
CA SER A 107 29.79 -38.64 -0.30
C SER A 107 28.89 -38.28 0.87
N LEU A 108 28.64 -39.23 1.78
CA LEU A 108 27.89 -38.99 3.02
C LEU A 108 28.65 -38.02 3.94
N SER A 109 29.95 -38.22 4.14
CA SER A 109 30.76 -37.33 4.99
C SER A 109 30.80 -35.90 4.44
N SER A 110 30.99 -35.73 3.13
CA SER A 110 30.96 -34.41 2.47
C SER A 110 29.60 -33.71 2.61
N THR A 111 28.50 -34.44 2.41
CA THR A 111 27.12 -33.90 2.53
C THR A 111 26.81 -33.46 3.97
N VAL A 112 27.26 -34.24 4.96
CA VAL A 112 27.11 -33.91 6.39
C VAL A 112 27.94 -32.67 6.74
N ILE A 113 29.18 -32.56 6.27
CA ILE A 113 30.03 -31.38 6.48
C ILE A 113 29.38 -30.13 5.87
N GLN A 114 28.90 -30.22 4.62
CA GLN A 114 28.19 -29.11 3.96
C GLN A 114 26.93 -28.70 4.73
N THR A 115 26.16 -29.66 5.22
CA THR A 115 24.95 -29.42 6.03
C THR A 115 25.28 -28.71 7.33
N LEU A 116 26.31 -29.16 8.05
CA LEU A 116 26.77 -28.54 9.29
C LEU A 116 27.26 -27.10 9.04
N LEU A 117 27.98 -26.89 7.95
CA LEU A 117 28.47 -25.57 7.56
C LEU A 117 27.31 -24.61 7.24
N ILE A 118 26.34 -25.04 6.43
CA ILE A 118 25.16 -24.24 6.09
C ILE A 118 24.31 -23.97 7.34
N ALA A 119 24.11 -24.96 8.21
CA ALA A 119 23.37 -24.79 9.45
C ALA A 119 24.06 -23.81 10.40
N ALA A 120 25.39 -23.90 10.56
CA ALA A 120 26.17 -23.00 11.39
C ALA A 120 26.13 -21.55 10.85
N LEU A 121 26.33 -21.37 9.54
CA LEU A 121 26.22 -20.07 8.89
C LEU A 121 24.81 -19.49 9.00
N GLY A 122 23.79 -20.28 8.67
CA GLY A 122 22.39 -19.85 8.72
C GLY A 122 21.96 -19.45 10.13
N TYR A 123 22.33 -20.24 11.15
CA TYR A 123 22.10 -19.88 12.55
C TYR A 123 22.85 -18.61 12.95
N GLY A 124 24.12 -18.47 12.55
CA GLY A 124 24.93 -17.28 12.79
C GLY A 124 24.31 -16.01 12.20
N ILE A 125 23.89 -16.08 10.93
CA ILE A 125 23.21 -14.99 10.22
C ILE A 125 21.87 -14.67 10.90
N ALA A 126 21.05 -15.67 11.19
CA ALA A 126 19.74 -15.47 11.82
C ALA A 126 19.87 -14.81 13.20
N ARG A 127 20.83 -15.26 14.02
CA ARG A 127 21.14 -14.65 15.31
C ARG A 127 21.62 -13.21 15.17
N THR A 128 22.49 -12.95 14.19
CA THR A 128 23.03 -11.61 13.92
C THR A 128 21.93 -10.65 13.49
N ILE A 129 21.11 -11.03 12.51
CA ILE A 129 19.97 -10.24 12.02
C ILE A 129 18.98 -9.96 13.16
N ARG A 130 18.66 -10.96 13.98
CA ARG A 130 17.78 -10.75 15.14
C ARG A 130 18.37 -9.72 16.11
N ALA A 131 19.67 -9.85 16.44
CA ALA A 131 20.34 -8.92 17.34
C ALA A 131 20.42 -7.50 16.76
N TRP A 132 20.70 -7.37 15.47
CA TRP A 132 20.75 -6.08 14.77
C TRP A 132 19.37 -5.43 14.69
N THR A 133 18.34 -6.20 14.34
CA THR A 133 16.96 -5.71 14.29
C THR A 133 16.51 -5.23 15.66
N LEU A 134 16.78 -6.00 16.71
CA LEU A 134 16.51 -5.56 18.06
C LEU A 134 17.30 -4.27 18.33
N ARG A 135 18.63 -4.25 18.22
CA ARG A 135 19.41 -3.04 18.54
C ARG A 135 19.01 -1.80 17.72
N GLY A 136 18.81 -1.94 16.42
CA GLY A 136 18.43 -0.82 15.53
C GLY A 136 17.07 -0.23 15.88
N LEU A 137 16.12 -1.06 16.31
CA LEU A 137 14.78 -0.59 16.69
C LEU A 137 14.68 -0.12 18.15
N SER A 138 15.73 -0.23 18.98
CA SER A 138 15.65 0.17 20.40
C SER A 138 15.43 1.66 20.61
N ASN A 139 15.91 2.48 19.68
CA ASN A 139 15.85 3.94 19.78
C ASN A 139 14.59 4.53 19.11
N THR A 140 13.69 3.66 18.65
CA THR A 140 12.43 4.07 18.03
C THR A 140 11.31 4.09 19.06
N ARG A 141 10.27 4.91 18.85
CA ARG A 141 9.06 4.94 19.70
C ARG A 141 8.17 3.69 19.56
N MET A 142 8.69 2.60 18.99
CA MET A 142 7.93 1.37 18.77
C MET A 142 7.81 0.54 20.05
N ASP A 143 6.63 -0.03 20.26
CA ASP A 143 6.37 -0.99 21.32
C ASP A 143 7.36 -2.17 21.24
N ILE A 144 7.84 -2.63 22.39
CA ILE A 144 8.70 -3.79 22.55
C ILE A 144 8.10 -5.05 21.87
N ASN A 145 6.78 -5.17 21.89
CA ASN A 145 6.05 -6.27 21.23
C ASN A 145 6.21 -6.22 19.71
N MET A 146 6.08 -5.03 19.11
CA MET A 146 6.23 -4.83 17.67
C MET A 146 7.68 -5.10 17.23
N ARG A 147 8.64 -4.55 17.96
CA ARG A 147 10.07 -4.79 17.72
C ARG A 147 10.42 -6.27 17.80
N THR A 148 9.89 -6.97 18.79
CA THR A 148 10.12 -8.40 18.97
C THR A 148 9.46 -9.22 17.86
N PHE A 149 8.27 -8.83 17.41
CA PHE A 149 7.57 -9.46 16.30
C PHE A 149 8.38 -9.35 14.99
N ILE A 150 8.85 -8.15 14.64
CA ILE A 150 9.68 -7.92 13.44
C ILE A 150 10.97 -8.75 13.50
N ALA A 151 11.66 -8.75 14.64
CA ALA A 151 12.88 -9.53 14.81
C ALA A 151 12.64 -11.05 14.70
N ARG A 152 11.50 -11.56 15.19
CA ARG A 152 11.12 -12.98 15.01
C ARG A 152 10.76 -13.29 13.57
N LEU A 153 10.07 -12.38 12.88
CA LEU A 153 9.69 -12.55 11.48
C LEU A 153 10.94 -12.66 10.59
N LEU A 154 11.89 -11.73 10.73
CA LEU A 154 13.16 -11.76 9.99
C LEU A 154 13.98 -13.01 10.33
N TYR A 155 14.03 -13.41 11.60
CA TYR A 155 14.68 -14.66 12.00
C TYR A 155 14.05 -15.88 11.31
N PHE A 156 12.71 -15.95 11.26
CA PHE A 156 12.00 -17.05 10.64
C PHE A 156 12.24 -17.12 9.12
N ILE A 157 12.34 -15.97 8.44
CA ILE A 157 12.68 -15.91 7.02
C ILE A 157 14.08 -16.51 6.78
N VAL A 158 15.09 -16.10 7.55
CA VAL A 158 16.47 -16.60 7.41
C VAL A 158 16.55 -18.10 7.70
N VAL A 159 15.87 -18.56 8.75
CA VAL A 159 15.82 -19.99 9.08
C VAL A 159 15.11 -20.77 7.97
N SER A 160 14.02 -20.25 7.41
CA SER A 160 13.31 -20.90 6.29
C SER A 160 14.21 -21.06 5.08
N VAL A 161 14.97 -20.02 4.71
CA VAL A 161 15.97 -20.10 3.62
C VAL A 161 17.04 -21.15 3.95
N THR A 162 17.55 -21.16 5.19
CA THR A 162 18.56 -22.13 5.64
C THR A 162 18.05 -23.57 5.52
N VAL A 163 16.80 -23.83 5.93
CA VAL A 163 16.17 -25.15 5.83
C VAL A 163 16.04 -25.56 4.36
N VAL A 164 15.57 -24.67 3.49
CA VAL A 164 15.48 -24.95 2.04
C VAL A 164 16.86 -25.24 1.45
N SER A 165 17.91 -24.49 1.83
CA SER A 165 19.29 -24.75 1.39
C SER A 165 19.79 -26.12 1.84
N ILE A 166 19.48 -26.55 3.06
CA ILE A 166 19.82 -27.90 3.54
C ILE A 166 19.07 -28.95 2.71
N LEU A 167 17.76 -28.79 2.49
CA LEU A 167 16.98 -29.74 1.69
C LEU A 167 17.54 -29.91 0.27
N LEU A 168 18.07 -28.84 -0.33
CA LEU A 168 18.74 -28.88 -1.64
C LEU A 168 20.04 -29.71 -1.62
N VAL A 169 20.86 -29.59 -0.56
CA VAL A 169 22.09 -30.40 -0.40
C VAL A 169 21.76 -31.89 -0.31
N TRP A 170 20.67 -32.23 0.36
CA TRP A 170 20.18 -33.61 0.48
C TRP A 170 19.43 -34.10 -0.77
N GLN A 171 19.38 -33.30 -1.83
CA GLN A 171 18.66 -33.58 -3.07
C GLN A 171 17.18 -33.93 -2.86
N VAL A 172 16.59 -33.38 -1.79
CA VAL A 172 15.15 -33.48 -1.56
C VAL A 172 14.46 -32.58 -2.58
N PRO A 173 13.46 -33.06 -3.34
CA PRO A 173 12.82 -32.26 -4.37
C PRO A 173 12.00 -31.10 -3.79
N VAL A 174 12.60 -29.93 -3.60
CA VAL A 174 11.97 -28.74 -2.99
C VAL A 174 11.04 -27.94 -3.93
N GLY A 175 10.82 -28.40 -5.16
CA GLY A 175 10.07 -27.64 -6.18
C GLY A 175 8.64 -27.27 -5.76
N ILE A 176 7.89 -28.20 -5.16
CA ILE A 176 6.51 -27.95 -4.74
C ILE A 176 6.42 -27.03 -3.52
N PRO A 177 7.18 -27.25 -2.42
CA PRO A 177 7.25 -26.28 -1.32
C PRO A 177 7.61 -24.87 -1.78
N ILE A 178 8.59 -24.73 -2.69
CA ILE A 178 8.99 -23.44 -3.25
C ILE A 178 7.86 -22.84 -4.09
N ALA A 179 7.18 -23.64 -4.92
CA ALA A 179 6.04 -23.15 -5.70
C ALA A 179 4.92 -22.62 -4.80
N VAL A 180 4.57 -23.35 -3.74
CA VAL A 180 3.55 -22.92 -2.76
C VAL A 180 3.98 -21.64 -2.03
N LEU A 181 5.23 -21.57 -1.55
CA LEU A 181 5.78 -20.37 -0.91
C LEU A 181 5.83 -19.17 -1.88
N GLY A 182 6.16 -19.42 -3.15
CA GLY A 182 6.17 -18.44 -4.21
C GLY A 182 4.77 -17.86 -4.46
N THR A 183 3.77 -18.71 -4.64
CA THR A 183 2.37 -18.27 -4.79
C THR A 183 1.89 -17.49 -3.55
N PHE A 184 2.17 -17.99 -2.34
CA PHE A 184 1.82 -17.28 -1.11
C PHE A 184 2.45 -15.89 -1.03
N THR A 185 3.71 -15.75 -1.46
CA THR A 185 4.43 -14.46 -1.49
C THR A 185 3.80 -13.48 -2.47
N VAL A 186 3.39 -13.95 -3.66
CA VAL A 186 2.67 -13.11 -4.63
C VAL A 186 1.34 -12.65 -4.06
N THR A 187 0.55 -13.56 -3.49
CA THR A 187 -0.75 -13.22 -2.88
C THR A 187 -0.58 -12.23 -1.72
N LEU A 188 0.40 -12.42 -0.85
CA LEU A 188 0.70 -11.50 0.24
C LEU A 188 1.12 -10.12 -0.28
N THR A 189 1.92 -10.07 -1.34
CA THR A 189 2.36 -8.81 -1.96
C THR A 189 1.17 -8.05 -2.56
N VAL A 190 0.26 -8.76 -3.25
CA VAL A 190 -0.99 -8.18 -3.77
C VAL A 190 -1.85 -7.65 -2.63
N ALA A 191 -1.98 -8.38 -1.53
CA ALA A 191 -2.74 -7.93 -0.36
C ALA A 191 -2.13 -6.68 0.32
N LEU A 192 -0.81 -6.50 0.23
CA LEU A 192 -0.09 -5.36 0.81
C LEU A 192 0.18 -4.24 -0.20
N GLN A 193 -0.30 -4.36 -1.44
CA GLN A 193 0.04 -3.47 -2.54
C GLN A 193 -0.29 -2.01 -2.21
N ASP A 194 -1.45 -1.73 -1.62
CA ASP A 194 -1.87 -0.37 -1.28
C ASP A 194 -1.03 0.26 -0.17
N VAL A 195 -0.59 -0.55 0.81
CA VAL A 195 0.29 -0.07 1.88
C VAL A 195 1.64 0.34 1.29
N LEU A 196 2.21 -0.49 0.43
CA LEU A 196 3.48 -0.21 -0.25
C LEU A 196 3.37 1.02 -1.16
N ARG A 197 2.28 1.17 -1.91
CA ARG A 197 2.03 2.34 -2.76
C ARG A 197 2.00 3.64 -1.96
N ASN A 198 1.30 3.66 -0.82
CA ASN A 198 1.28 4.85 0.04
C ASN A 198 2.65 5.15 0.66
N LEU A 199 3.41 4.12 1.05
CA LEU A 199 4.74 4.29 1.59
C LEU A 199 5.72 4.88 0.57
N ILE A 200 5.70 4.37 -0.67
CA ILE A 200 6.54 4.87 -1.77
C ILE A 200 6.13 6.31 -2.12
N ALA A 201 4.84 6.60 -2.18
CA ALA A 201 4.35 7.96 -2.42
C ALA A 201 4.81 8.93 -1.32
N GLY A 202 4.73 8.53 -0.05
CA GLY A 202 5.24 9.34 1.07
C GLY A 202 6.73 9.58 1.00
N PHE A 203 7.51 8.53 0.73
CA PHE A 203 8.96 8.64 0.56
C PHE A 203 9.34 9.60 -0.58
N TYR A 204 8.63 9.52 -1.72
CA TYR A 204 8.82 10.41 -2.85
C TYR A 204 8.52 11.88 -2.49
N ILE A 205 7.39 12.15 -1.83
CA ILE A 205 7.02 13.51 -1.38
C ILE A 205 8.10 14.08 -0.46
N LEU A 206 8.66 13.28 0.44
CA LEU A 206 9.70 13.72 1.38
C LEU A 206 11.04 14.05 0.70
N ILE A 207 11.37 13.36 -0.39
CA ILE A 207 12.61 13.57 -1.16
C ILE A 207 12.47 14.76 -2.11
N GLU A 208 11.46 14.74 -2.97
CA GLU A 208 11.27 15.75 -4.01
C GLU A 208 10.71 17.06 -3.45
N ARG A 209 10.03 16.99 -2.29
CA ARG A 209 9.44 18.14 -1.59
C ARG A 209 8.69 19.09 -2.52
N PRO A 210 7.66 18.61 -3.26
CA PRO A 210 6.84 19.47 -4.13
C PRO A 210 6.09 20.58 -3.36
N PHE A 211 5.98 20.42 -2.04
CA PHE A 211 5.47 21.40 -1.09
C PHE A 211 6.13 21.16 0.27
N PHE A 212 6.09 22.17 1.13
CA PHE A 212 6.65 22.13 2.48
C PHE A 212 5.57 22.15 3.55
N ILE A 213 5.94 21.75 4.78
CA ILE A 213 5.09 21.98 5.95
C ILE A 213 4.88 23.50 6.09
N GLY A 214 3.62 23.90 6.20
CA GLY A 214 3.19 25.29 6.21
C GLY A 214 2.62 25.78 4.88
N ASP A 215 2.83 25.08 3.77
CA ASP A 215 2.23 25.45 2.49
C ASP A 215 0.73 25.21 2.48
N GLN A 216 -0.02 26.06 1.78
CA GLN A 216 -1.43 25.84 1.53
C GLN A 216 -1.59 25.14 0.18
N ILE A 217 -1.93 23.85 0.23
CA ILE A 217 -2.13 23.05 -0.97
C ILE A 217 -3.62 22.81 -1.22
N CYS A 218 -3.95 22.62 -2.49
CA CYS A 218 -5.23 22.11 -2.92
C CYS A 218 -5.04 20.74 -3.58
N VAL A 219 -5.74 19.74 -3.06
CA VAL A 219 -5.72 18.38 -3.56
C VAL A 219 -7.07 18.06 -4.20
N THR A 220 -7.01 17.57 -5.44
CA THR A 220 -8.18 17.13 -6.20
C THR A 220 -7.95 15.68 -6.63
N ALA A 221 -8.88 14.79 -6.32
CA ALA A 221 -8.81 13.39 -6.75
C ALA A 221 -10.16 12.93 -7.33
N PRO A 222 -10.17 12.02 -8.31
CA PRO A 222 -11.40 11.45 -8.85
C PRO A 222 -12.28 10.84 -7.75
N GLY A 223 -13.56 11.21 -7.72
CA GLY A 223 -14.50 10.72 -6.70
C GLY A 223 -14.35 11.36 -5.32
N MET A 224 -13.50 12.39 -5.19
CA MET A 224 -13.28 13.13 -3.95
C MET A 224 -13.61 14.62 -4.16
N LEU A 225 -14.08 15.29 -3.11
CA LEU A 225 -14.24 16.75 -3.10
C LEU A 225 -12.86 17.44 -3.15
N LYS A 226 -12.82 18.65 -3.72
CA LYS A 226 -11.63 19.51 -3.71
C LYS A 226 -11.33 19.88 -2.25
N TYR A 227 -10.18 19.47 -1.72
CA TYR A 227 -9.75 19.85 -0.37
C TYR A 227 -8.65 20.88 -0.44
N VAL A 228 -8.84 22.00 0.26
CA VAL A 228 -7.86 23.07 0.42
C VAL A 228 -7.47 23.13 1.88
N GLY A 229 -6.17 23.07 2.16
CA GLY A 229 -5.69 23.13 3.53
C GLY A 229 -4.20 23.42 3.63
N LYS A 230 -3.78 23.85 4.81
CA LYS A 230 -2.38 24.08 5.16
C LYS A 230 -1.74 22.76 5.59
N VAL A 231 -0.57 22.43 5.04
CA VAL A 231 0.18 21.21 5.38
C VAL A 231 0.73 21.33 6.80
N GLU A 232 0.32 20.43 7.68
CA GLU A 232 0.78 20.41 9.08
C GLU A 232 1.87 19.36 9.30
N ASP A 233 1.71 18.19 8.69
CA ASP A 233 2.62 17.06 8.84
C ASP A 233 2.62 16.18 7.60
N ILE A 234 3.78 15.61 7.27
CA ILE A 234 3.96 14.66 6.16
C ILE A 234 4.43 13.34 6.76
N GLN A 235 3.49 12.40 6.92
CA GLN A 235 3.75 11.08 7.45
C GLN A 235 4.08 10.10 6.32
N LEU A 236 4.57 8.92 6.69
CA LEU A 236 4.95 7.87 5.74
C LEU A 236 3.80 7.44 4.81
N ARG A 237 2.55 7.46 5.28
CA ARG A 237 1.38 6.98 4.51
C ARG A 237 0.35 8.04 4.16
N ALA A 238 0.37 9.19 4.85
CA ALA A 238 -0.61 10.25 4.68
C ALA A 238 0.03 11.61 4.96
N THR A 239 -0.56 12.65 4.38
CA THR A 239 -0.24 14.05 4.66
C THR A 239 -1.41 14.67 5.41
N ILE A 240 -1.12 15.35 6.50
CA ILE A 240 -2.11 15.99 7.37
C ILE A 240 -2.28 17.44 6.94
N LEU A 241 -3.51 17.83 6.62
CA LEU A 241 -3.87 19.18 6.24
C LEU A 241 -4.85 19.78 7.25
N ARG A 242 -4.65 21.05 7.61
CA ARG A 242 -5.64 21.84 8.35
C ARG A 242 -6.43 22.69 7.37
N MET A 243 -7.74 22.45 7.30
CA MET A 243 -8.64 23.21 6.43
C MET A 243 -8.90 24.61 7.00
N PRO A 244 -9.29 25.59 6.17
CA PRO A 244 -9.72 26.91 6.65
C PRO A 244 -10.91 26.85 7.63
N SER A 245 -11.73 25.79 7.57
CA SER A 245 -12.80 25.51 8.54
C SER A 245 -12.28 25.14 9.95
N GLY A 246 -10.98 24.88 10.10
CA GLY A 246 -10.34 24.46 11.35
C GLY A 246 -10.27 22.94 11.54
N GLU A 247 -10.88 22.15 10.66
CA GLU A 247 -10.86 20.70 10.72
C GLU A 247 -9.53 20.13 10.18
N GLU A 248 -9.11 19.00 10.74
CA GLU A 248 -7.97 18.22 10.25
C GLU A 248 -8.44 17.18 9.24
N ILE A 249 -7.74 17.08 8.10
CA ILE A 249 -7.94 16.02 7.12
C ILE A 249 -6.64 15.28 6.86
N SER A 250 -6.68 13.95 7.01
CA SER A 250 -5.57 13.05 6.67
C SER A 250 -5.74 12.54 5.25
N VAL A 251 -4.93 13.03 4.31
CA VAL A 251 -4.98 12.64 2.90
C VAL A 251 -3.95 11.54 2.62
N PRO A 252 -4.36 10.35 2.14
CA PRO A 252 -3.41 9.31 1.74
C PRO A 252 -2.41 9.81 0.70
N ASN A 253 -1.13 9.49 0.90
CA ASN A 253 -0.05 10.01 0.05
C ASN A 253 -0.21 9.58 -1.42
N ILE A 254 -0.81 8.41 -1.66
CA ILE A 254 -1.08 7.96 -3.03
C ILE A 254 -1.97 8.94 -3.81
N PHE A 255 -2.93 9.60 -3.16
CA PHE A 255 -3.80 10.58 -3.82
C PHE A 255 -3.06 11.86 -4.17
N ILE A 256 -2.17 12.30 -3.30
CA ILE A 256 -1.32 13.48 -3.54
C ILE A 256 -0.33 13.20 -4.67
N PHE A 257 0.28 12.00 -4.68
CA PHE A 257 1.26 11.62 -5.68
C PHE A 257 0.63 11.34 -7.06
N SER A 258 -0.58 10.78 -7.09
CA SER A 258 -1.21 10.33 -8.34
C SER A 258 -2.05 11.40 -9.04
N ASN A 259 -2.26 12.55 -8.41
CA ASN A 259 -3.10 13.62 -8.95
C ASN A 259 -2.37 14.97 -8.92
N PRO A 260 -2.81 15.95 -9.74
CA PRO A 260 -2.29 17.31 -9.65
C PRO A 260 -2.55 17.93 -8.28
N VAL A 261 -1.53 18.58 -7.73
CA VAL A 261 -1.58 19.32 -6.47
C VAL A 261 -1.26 20.77 -6.76
N PHE A 262 -2.16 21.67 -6.41
CA PHE A 262 -1.92 23.11 -6.56
C PHE A 262 -1.31 23.63 -5.26
N ASN A 263 -0.06 24.10 -5.32
CA ASN A 263 0.57 24.77 -4.18
C ASN A 263 0.29 26.27 -4.28
N ASN A 264 -0.62 26.76 -3.43
CA ASN A 264 -1.05 28.15 -3.46
C ASN A 264 0.00 29.12 -2.88
N THR A 265 0.97 28.61 -2.10
CA THR A 265 1.95 29.39 -1.35
C THR A 265 3.38 29.27 -1.88
N HIS A 266 3.61 28.44 -2.90
CA HIS A 266 4.95 28.26 -3.49
C HIS A 266 5.53 29.58 -4.01
N TYR A 267 4.71 30.35 -4.72
CA TYR A 267 5.07 31.68 -5.17
C TYR A 267 4.57 32.72 -4.16
N GLY A 268 5.40 33.75 -3.92
CA GLY A 268 5.09 34.82 -2.96
C GLY A 268 3.95 35.76 -3.37
N GLU A 269 3.45 35.60 -4.59
CA GLU A 269 2.35 36.40 -5.15
C GLU A 269 1.34 35.48 -5.85
N ARG A 270 0.06 35.84 -5.76
CA ARG A 270 -1.05 35.16 -6.43
C ARG A 270 -1.88 36.19 -7.16
N ARG A 271 -2.33 35.84 -8.37
CA ARG A 271 -3.25 36.66 -9.14
C ARG A 271 -4.69 36.37 -8.71
N SER A 272 -5.44 37.42 -8.41
CA SER A 272 -6.89 37.38 -8.18
C SER A 272 -7.62 37.97 -9.38
N ILE A 273 -8.81 37.45 -9.68
CA ILE A 273 -9.64 37.89 -10.80
C ILE A 273 -11.06 38.17 -10.28
N LEU A 274 -11.54 39.39 -10.49
CA LEU A 274 -12.94 39.76 -10.28
C LEU A 274 -13.58 40.02 -11.64
N GLU A 275 -14.71 39.37 -11.91
CA GLU A 275 -15.54 39.69 -13.06
C GLU A 275 -16.61 40.70 -12.64
N ILE A 276 -16.72 41.78 -13.39
CA ILE A 276 -17.65 42.87 -13.12
C ILE A 276 -18.50 43.07 -14.37
N GLY A 277 -19.82 43.01 -14.22
CA GLY A 277 -20.81 43.25 -15.25
C GLY A 277 -21.49 44.60 -15.07
N LEU A 278 -21.48 45.44 -16.11
CA LEU A 278 -22.16 46.74 -16.15
C LEU A 278 -23.10 46.83 -17.35
N GLN A 279 -24.14 47.64 -17.27
CA GLN A 279 -24.93 47.97 -18.47
C GLN A 279 -24.07 48.77 -19.45
N ALA A 280 -24.22 48.49 -20.74
CA ALA A 280 -23.43 49.13 -21.80
C ALA A 280 -23.53 50.66 -21.76
N ASP A 281 -24.72 51.18 -21.46
CA ASP A 281 -25.00 52.63 -21.38
C ASP A 281 -24.27 53.31 -20.22
N SER A 282 -23.94 52.54 -19.17
CA SER A 282 -23.22 53.03 -17.98
C SER A 282 -21.70 52.84 -18.06
N PHE A 283 -21.20 52.12 -19.07
CA PHE A 283 -19.79 51.78 -19.19
C PHE A 283 -19.06 52.71 -20.14
N THR A 284 -18.15 53.51 -19.60
CA THR A 284 -17.13 54.21 -20.38
C THR A 284 -15.78 53.58 -20.11
N ARG A 285 -15.11 53.04 -21.14
CA ARG A 285 -13.89 52.23 -20.98
C ARG A 285 -12.81 52.97 -20.20
N GLU A 286 -12.49 54.19 -20.60
CA GLU A 286 -11.38 54.96 -20.05
C GLU A 286 -11.67 55.39 -18.62
N GLU A 287 -12.89 55.91 -18.36
CA GLU A 287 -13.31 56.37 -17.03
C GLU A 287 -13.43 55.22 -16.03
N THR A 288 -14.10 54.13 -16.42
CA THR A 288 -14.31 52.95 -15.56
C THR A 288 -12.98 52.28 -15.24
N SER A 289 -12.11 52.12 -16.24
CA SER A 289 -10.78 51.53 -16.03
C SER A 289 -9.93 52.41 -15.12
N SER A 290 -9.92 53.72 -15.34
CA SER A 290 -9.12 54.65 -14.51
C SER A 290 -9.58 54.66 -13.06
N LYS A 291 -10.90 54.66 -12.80
CA LYS A 291 -11.47 54.60 -11.44
C LYS A 291 -11.07 53.31 -10.72
N LEU A 292 -11.21 52.16 -11.37
CA LEU A 292 -10.88 50.85 -10.78
C LEU A 292 -9.39 50.67 -10.55
N LEU A 293 -8.55 51.10 -11.49
CA LEU A 293 -7.09 51.06 -11.35
C LEU A 293 -6.62 51.97 -10.22
N THR A 294 -7.23 53.14 -10.05
CA THR A 294 -6.90 54.08 -8.95
C THR A 294 -7.28 53.48 -7.59
N LEU A 295 -8.45 52.84 -7.48
CA LEU A 295 -8.86 52.13 -6.26
C LEU A 295 -7.85 51.03 -5.90
N LEU A 296 -7.49 50.16 -6.86
CA LEU A 296 -6.57 49.06 -6.58
C LEU A 296 -5.15 49.53 -6.26
N LYS A 297 -4.62 50.54 -6.97
CA LYS A 297 -3.29 51.10 -6.70
C LYS A 297 -3.23 51.82 -5.35
N GLY A 298 -4.37 52.25 -4.80
CA GLY A 298 -4.46 52.83 -3.46
C GLY A 298 -4.36 51.81 -2.32
N ARG A 299 -4.51 50.51 -2.62
CA ARG A 299 -4.49 49.45 -1.60
C ARG A 299 -3.08 48.95 -1.32
N ARG A 300 -2.81 48.67 -0.04
CA ARG A 300 -1.48 48.22 0.42
C ARG A 300 -1.25 46.73 0.14
N GLU A 301 -2.34 45.97 0.02
CA GLU A 301 -2.35 44.52 -0.20
C GLU A 301 -2.16 44.14 -1.67
N VAL A 302 -2.42 45.08 -2.59
CA VAL A 302 -2.29 44.89 -4.03
C VAL A 302 -0.87 45.24 -4.45
N GLU A 303 -0.22 44.33 -5.16
CA GLU A 303 1.12 44.57 -5.68
C GLU A 303 1.08 45.60 -6.81
N ASN A 304 2.00 46.57 -6.75
CA ASN A 304 2.18 47.55 -7.83
C ASN A 304 2.86 46.94 -9.06
N LYS A 305 3.58 45.83 -8.87
CA LYS A 305 4.23 45.07 -9.95
C LYS A 305 4.04 43.57 -9.66
N PRO A 306 3.37 42.81 -10.54
CA PRO A 306 2.78 43.23 -11.81
C PRO A 306 1.59 44.20 -11.65
N GLU A 307 1.46 45.17 -12.57
CA GLU A 307 0.40 46.19 -12.48
C GLU A 307 -1.01 45.57 -12.60
N PRO A 308 -1.99 46.08 -11.82
CA PRO A 308 -3.39 45.73 -12.02
C PRO A 308 -3.86 46.06 -13.43
N ALA A 309 -4.74 45.23 -13.98
CA ALA A 309 -5.26 45.39 -15.33
C ALA A 309 -6.78 45.22 -15.36
N VAL A 310 -7.43 46.07 -16.17
CA VAL A 310 -8.85 45.97 -16.50
C VAL A 310 -8.96 45.51 -17.95
N MET A 311 -9.61 44.38 -18.19
CA MET A 311 -9.78 43.82 -19.53
C MET A 311 -11.24 43.54 -19.81
N VAL A 312 -11.78 44.08 -20.90
CA VAL A 312 -13.13 43.70 -21.36
C VAL A 312 -13.10 42.25 -21.79
N SER A 313 -13.96 41.43 -21.19
CA SER A 313 -14.02 39.99 -21.41
C SER A 313 -15.09 39.62 -22.43
N ARG A 314 -16.31 40.17 -22.29
CA ARG A 314 -17.46 39.80 -23.14
C ARG A 314 -18.54 40.87 -23.13
N TYR A 315 -19.36 40.87 -24.18
CA TYR A 315 -20.53 41.73 -24.37
C TYR A 315 -21.75 40.84 -24.62
N ILE A 316 -22.77 40.88 -23.75
CA ILE A 316 -23.95 40.02 -23.83
C ILE A 316 -25.18 40.81 -23.37
N GLU A 317 -26.29 40.80 -24.13
CA GLU A 317 -27.59 41.36 -23.72
C GLU A 317 -27.52 42.79 -23.15
N ASN A 318 -26.79 43.68 -23.84
CA ASN A 318 -26.57 45.07 -23.41
C ASN A 318 -25.81 45.21 -22.07
N LYS A 319 -25.09 44.17 -21.65
CA LYS A 319 -24.16 44.18 -20.52
C LYS A 319 -22.73 43.92 -20.98
N ILE A 320 -21.80 44.69 -20.44
CA ILE A 320 -20.36 44.57 -20.64
C ILE A 320 -19.78 43.91 -19.41
N TYR A 321 -19.12 42.76 -19.60
CA TYR A 321 -18.35 42.10 -18.56
C TYR A 321 -16.87 42.36 -18.77
N PHE A 322 -16.19 42.76 -17.71
CA PHE A 322 -14.76 42.98 -17.70
C PHE A 322 -14.13 42.31 -16.48
N GLN A 323 -12.87 41.92 -16.65
CA GLN A 323 -12.07 41.27 -15.63
C GLN A 323 -11.10 42.29 -15.04
N LEU A 324 -11.18 42.45 -13.73
CA LEU A 324 -10.21 43.15 -12.92
C LEU A 324 -9.20 42.12 -12.40
N ARG A 325 -7.96 42.21 -12.88
CA ARG A 325 -6.86 41.30 -12.53
C ARG A 325 -5.84 42.04 -11.70
N PHE A 326 -5.47 41.48 -10.55
CA PHE A 326 -4.48 42.08 -9.67
C PHE A 326 -3.71 41.01 -8.91
N TRP A 327 -2.49 41.34 -8.48
CA TRP A 327 -1.60 40.45 -7.76
C TRP A 327 -1.56 40.81 -6.29
N VAL A 328 -1.46 39.79 -5.46
CA VAL A 328 -1.61 39.87 -4.01
C VAL A 328 -0.57 38.96 -3.36
N LYS A 329 -0.04 39.32 -2.20
CA LYS A 329 0.93 38.44 -1.53
C LYS A 329 0.29 37.12 -1.13
N SER A 330 0.98 36.02 -1.41
CA SER A 330 0.49 34.70 -1.04
C SER A 330 0.44 34.54 0.49
N GLY A 331 -0.62 33.91 0.98
CA GLY A 331 -0.91 33.78 2.42
C GLY A 331 -1.61 35.00 3.04
N GLN A 332 -1.74 36.12 2.32
CA GLN A 332 -2.68 37.16 2.71
C GLN A 332 -4.07 36.78 2.22
N ILE A 333 -5.00 36.61 3.16
CA ILE A 333 -6.42 36.68 2.86
C ILE A 333 -6.68 38.16 2.62
N ILE A 334 -6.73 38.58 1.36
CA ILE A 334 -7.36 39.86 1.08
C ILE A 334 -8.80 39.72 1.49
N ASP A 335 -9.28 40.70 2.23
CA ASP A 335 -10.71 40.86 2.42
C ASP A 335 -11.31 41.25 1.07
N ILE A 336 -11.56 40.23 0.25
CA ILE A 336 -12.16 40.40 -1.07
C ILE A 336 -13.53 41.07 -0.90
N SER A 337 -14.18 40.89 0.25
CA SER A 337 -15.44 41.57 0.57
C SER A 337 -15.25 43.09 0.62
N ASP A 338 -14.20 43.61 1.25
CA ASP A 338 -13.92 45.06 1.25
C ASP A 338 -13.71 45.61 -0.17
N VAL A 339 -12.97 44.86 -1.01
CA VAL A 339 -12.75 45.23 -2.42
C VAL A 339 -14.08 45.24 -3.17
N ILE A 340 -14.93 44.24 -2.96
CA ILE A 340 -16.27 44.17 -3.56
C ILE A 340 -17.14 45.35 -3.11
N PHE A 341 -17.15 45.67 -1.81
CA PHE A 341 -17.96 46.77 -1.27
C PHE A 341 -17.56 48.12 -1.86
N GLU A 342 -16.27 48.41 -1.99
CA GLU A 342 -15.81 49.67 -2.59
C GLU A 342 -16.07 49.73 -4.10
N ILE A 343 -15.91 48.62 -4.82
CA ILE A 343 -16.27 48.56 -6.24
C ILE A 343 -17.77 48.81 -6.40
N HIS A 344 -18.61 48.22 -5.56
CA HIS A 344 -20.05 48.47 -5.56
C HIS A 344 -20.37 49.93 -5.18
N ALA A 345 -19.63 50.56 -4.27
CA ALA A 345 -19.82 51.97 -3.94
C ALA A 345 -19.49 52.91 -5.12
N LEU A 346 -18.45 52.57 -5.90
CA LEU A 346 -18.08 53.30 -7.13
C LEU A 346 -19.03 53.02 -8.29
N LEU A 347 -19.55 51.80 -8.37
CA LEU A 347 -20.37 51.29 -9.46
C LEU A 347 -21.62 50.59 -8.88
N PRO A 348 -22.64 51.34 -8.43
CA PRO A 348 -23.80 50.78 -7.73
C PRO A 348 -24.66 49.82 -8.58
N SER A 349 -24.55 49.91 -9.90
CA SER A 349 -25.26 49.05 -10.86
C SER A 349 -24.42 47.84 -11.32
N ALA A 350 -23.23 47.63 -10.75
CA ALA A 350 -22.34 46.55 -11.13
C ALA A 350 -22.73 45.22 -10.48
N ASP A 351 -22.75 44.17 -11.29
CA ASP A 351 -22.80 42.80 -10.83
C ASP A 351 -21.36 42.28 -10.67
N ILE A 352 -20.97 41.85 -9.47
CA ILE A 352 -19.58 41.51 -9.14
C ILE A 352 -19.50 40.04 -8.76
N THR A 353 -18.69 39.28 -9.49
CA THR A 353 -18.45 37.86 -9.25
C THR A 353 -16.95 37.61 -9.03
N VAL A 354 -16.60 36.87 -7.97
CA VAL A 354 -15.22 36.45 -7.71
C VAL A 354 -14.91 35.22 -8.55
N ILE A 355 -13.85 35.27 -9.34
CA ILE A 355 -13.34 34.11 -10.08
C ILE A 355 -12.07 33.64 -9.36
N GLU A 356 -12.19 32.53 -8.62
CA GLU A 356 -11.00 31.89 -8.08
C GLU A 356 -10.13 31.35 -9.21
N PRO A 357 -8.81 31.63 -9.22
CA PRO A 357 -7.90 30.96 -10.13
C PRO A 357 -7.93 29.46 -9.83
N ILE A 358 -8.22 28.66 -10.87
CA ILE A 358 -8.39 27.19 -10.81
C ILE A 358 -7.23 26.51 -10.09
#